data_AF-X1CP87-F1
#
_entry.id   AF-X1CP87-F1
#
_cell.length_a   1.000
_cell.length_b   1.000
_cell.length_c   1.000
_cell.angle_alpha   90.00
_cell.angle_beta   90.00
_cell.angle_gamma   90.00
#
_symmetry.space_group_name_H-M   'P 1'
#
loop_
_entity.id
_entity.type
_entity.pdbx_description
1 polymer ?
#
loop_
_entity_poly.entity_id
_entity_poly.type
_entity_poly.pdbx_seq_one_letter_code
_entity_poly.pdbx_strand_id
1 'polypeptide(L)'
;TNPSPNIGWENQERMSLFERGPADTVFALALIHHLAISNNLPLNKIANLLSRVCNSLIIEFVPKRDSQVQRLLSTREDIFPDYIEQVFEGEFLKYFTIESSVRIRDSERTLYLMQRRKCT
;
A
#
# COMPACT_ATOMS: atom_id res chain seq x y z
N THR A 1 -7.20 5.17 6.05
CA THR A 1 -6.27 6.02 6.81
C THR A 1 -5.81 7.22 5.98
N ASN A 2 -5.67 8.40 6.60
CA ASN A 2 -5.15 9.60 5.93
C ASN A 2 -3.65 9.78 6.25
N PRO A 3 -2.82 10.23 5.29
CA PRO A 3 -1.45 10.64 5.57
C PRO A 3 -1.40 11.75 6.62
N SER A 4 -0.38 11.77 7.48
CA SER A 4 -0.22 12.87 8.44
C SER A 4 0.04 14.19 7.70
N PRO A 5 -0.78 15.24 7.92
CA PRO A 5 -0.55 16.56 7.34
C PRO A 5 0.60 17.27 8.07
N ASN A 6 0.91 18.48 7.64
CA ASN A 6 1.64 19.43 8.45
C ASN A 6 0.86 19.77 9.72
N ILE A 7 1.56 19.99 10.85
CA ILE A 7 0.95 20.29 12.16
C ILE A 7 1.81 21.34 12.89
N GLY A 8 1.19 22.24 13.66
CA GLY A 8 1.88 23.25 14.51
C GLY A 8 1.37 24.66 14.28
N TRP A 9 1.97 25.67 14.93
CA TRP A 9 1.70 27.08 14.59
C TRP A 9 1.97 27.31 13.10
N GLU A 10 0.97 27.88 12.40
CA GLU A 10 0.97 28.06 10.94
C GLU A 10 1.29 26.79 10.11
N ASN A 11 1.07 25.59 10.68
CA ASN A 11 1.41 24.29 10.10
C ASN A 11 2.92 24.11 9.81
N GLN A 12 3.81 24.68 10.62
CA GLN A 12 5.27 24.62 10.33
C GLN A 12 6.09 23.76 11.28
N GLU A 13 5.54 23.29 12.40
CA GLU A 13 6.35 22.60 13.42
C GLU A 13 6.61 21.13 13.11
N ARG A 14 5.67 20.48 12.43
CA ARG A 14 5.78 19.08 12.02
C ARG A 14 5.53 18.96 10.53
N MET A 15 6.48 18.34 9.85
CA MET A 15 6.43 18.02 8.43
C MET A 15 5.30 17.02 8.15
N SER A 16 4.63 17.18 7.01
CA SER A 16 3.73 16.18 6.44
C SER A 16 4.48 14.88 6.12
N LEU A 17 3.73 13.81 5.83
CA LEU A 17 4.32 12.55 5.39
C LEU A 17 5.20 12.71 4.14
N PHE A 18 4.81 13.59 3.22
CA PHE A 18 5.51 13.79 1.95
C PHE A 18 6.81 14.57 2.11
N GLU A 19 6.85 15.54 3.01
CA GLU A 19 8.06 16.33 3.27
C GLU A 19 9.12 15.51 4.03
N ARG A 20 8.71 14.49 4.79
CA ARG A 20 9.63 13.58 5.49
C ARG A 20 10.39 12.64 4.54
N GLY A 21 10.01 12.60 3.28
CA GLY A 21 10.47 11.61 2.31
C GLY A 21 11.34 12.17 1.18
N PRO A 22 11.83 11.28 0.30
CA PRO A 22 11.58 9.84 0.32
C PRO A 22 12.40 9.14 1.41
N ALA A 23 11.76 8.27 2.19
CA ALA A 23 12.46 7.39 3.12
C ALA A 23 13.22 6.29 2.34
N ASP A 24 14.29 5.75 2.92
CA ASP A 24 15.02 4.65 2.29
C ASP A 24 14.13 3.40 2.16
N THR A 25 13.32 3.09 3.17
CA THR A 25 12.39 1.95 3.14
C THR A 25 11.07 2.28 3.84
N VAL A 26 9.95 1.89 3.24
CA VAL A 26 8.62 1.91 3.87
C VAL A 26 8.11 0.50 4.09
N PHE A 27 7.49 0.27 5.25
CA PHE A 27 6.77 -0.94 5.59
C PHE A 27 5.26 -0.68 5.51
N ALA A 28 4.58 -1.30 4.56
CA ALA A 28 3.14 -1.23 4.36
C ALA A 28 2.50 -2.60 4.69
N LEU A 29 2.58 -3.01 5.95
CA LEU A 29 2.12 -4.31 6.43
C LEU A 29 0.65 -4.26 6.81
N ALA A 30 -0.16 -5.21 6.33
CA ALA A 30 -1.61 -5.25 6.50
C ALA A 30 -2.33 -3.92 6.16
N LEU A 31 -1.69 -3.04 5.37
CA LEU A 31 -2.19 -1.67 5.17
C LEU A 31 -3.06 -1.56 3.91
N ILE A 32 -2.72 -2.30 2.87
CA ILE A 32 -3.27 -2.07 1.53
C ILE A 32 -4.77 -2.37 1.44
N HIS A 33 -5.28 -3.37 2.16
CA HIS A 33 -6.72 -3.67 2.17
C HIS A 33 -7.54 -2.57 2.87
N HIS A 34 -6.99 -1.88 3.87
CA HIS A 34 -7.66 -0.73 4.46
C HIS A 34 -7.73 0.45 3.48
N LEU A 35 -6.69 0.68 2.69
CA LEU A 35 -6.70 1.74 1.69
C LEU A 35 -7.64 1.40 0.52
N ALA A 36 -7.55 0.19 -0.02
CA ALA A 36 -8.32 -0.20 -1.19
C ALA A 36 -9.81 -0.41 -0.86
N ILE A 37 -10.12 -1.14 0.21
CA ILE A 37 -11.49 -1.56 0.52
C ILE A 37 -12.14 -0.60 1.52
N SER A 38 -11.45 -0.25 2.62
CA SER A 38 -12.04 0.63 3.63
C SER A 38 -12.25 2.04 3.10
N ASN A 39 -11.26 2.56 2.36
CA ASN A 39 -11.23 3.92 1.82
C ASN A 39 -11.60 4.02 0.33
N ASN A 40 -11.93 2.91 -0.34
CA ASN A 40 -12.27 2.87 -1.77
C ASN A 40 -11.20 3.53 -2.67
N LEU A 41 -9.91 3.26 -2.39
CA LEU A 41 -8.81 3.80 -3.19
C LEU A 41 -8.36 2.79 -4.25
N PRO A 42 -8.34 3.18 -5.54
CA PRO A 42 -7.73 2.38 -6.59
C PRO A 42 -6.27 2.02 -6.29
N LEU A 43 -5.87 0.79 -6.60
CA LEU A 43 -4.51 0.26 -6.36
C LEU A 43 -3.42 1.12 -7.04
N ASN A 44 -3.71 1.66 -8.23
CA ASN A 44 -2.80 2.55 -8.96
C ASN A 44 -2.45 3.84 -8.18
N LYS A 45 -3.43 4.42 -7.47
CA LYS A 45 -3.23 5.61 -6.64
C LYS A 45 -2.39 5.27 -5.40
N ILE A 46 -2.59 4.10 -4.82
CA ILE A 46 -1.79 3.62 -3.68
C ILE A 46 -0.34 3.38 -4.11
N ALA A 47 -0.13 2.72 -5.26
CA ALA A 47 1.21 2.49 -5.81
C ALA A 47 1.94 3.82 -6.12
N ASN A 48 1.25 4.78 -6.74
CA ASN A 48 1.77 6.13 -6.99
C ASN A 48 2.13 6.86 -5.70
N LEU A 49 1.27 6.79 -4.68
CA LEU A 49 1.53 7.38 -3.37
C LEU A 49 2.81 6.81 -2.75
N LEU A 50 2.92 5.47 -2.71
CA LEU A 50 4.06 4.80 -2.09
C LEU A 50 5.37 5.08 -2.84
N SER A 51 5.34 5.18 -4.17
CA SER A 51 6.55 5.49 -4.96
C SER A 51 7.07 6.91 -4.76
N ARG A 52 6.24 7.82 -4.24
CA ARG A 52 6.66 9.19 -3.91
C ARG A 52 7.28 9.31 -2.52
N VAL A 53 7.02 8.35 -1.63
CA VAL A 53 7.45 8.45 -0.21
C VAL A 53 8.60 7.53 0.14
N CYS A 54 9.03 6.61 -0.75
CA CYS A 54 10.11 5.67 -0.44
C CYS A 54 10.99 5.28 -1.63
N ASN A 55 12.21 4.82 -1.35
CA ASN A 55 13.11 4.20 -2.33
C ASN A 55 12.93 2.68 -2.40
N SER A 56 12.65 2.02 -1.28
CA SER A 56 12.30 0.60 -1.18
C SER A 56 10.99 0.42 -0.40
N LEU A 57 10.24 -0.64 -0.72
CA LEU A 57 8.95 -0.93 -0.15
C LEU A 57 8.86 -2.41 0.24
N ILE A 58 8.52 -2.65 1.50
CA ILE A 58 8.09 -3.96 1.98
C ILE A 58 6.58 -3.88 2.20
N ILE A 59 5.82 -4.62 1.42
CA ILE A 59 4.35 -4.53 1.41
C ILE A 59 3.71 -5.91 1.52
N GLU A 60 2.68 -6.00 2.37
CA GLU A 60 1.89 -7.21 2.55
C GLU A 60 0.58 -7.11 1.76
N PHE A 61 0.39 -8.00 0.80
CA PHE A 61 -0.88 -8.19 0.12
C PHE A 61 -1.75 -9.17 0.89
N VAL A 62 -3.00 -8.77 1.16
CA VAL A 62 -3.97 -9.55 1.92
C VAL A 62 -5.16 -9.83 0.99
N PRO A 63 -5.32 -11.06 0.47
CA PRO A 63 -6.37 -11.35 -0.51
C PRO A 63 -7.76 -11.35 0.13
N LYS A 64 -8.81 -11.23 -0.67
CA LYS A 64 -10.20 -11.19 -0.18
C LYS A 64 -10.59 -12.36 0.71
N ARG A 65 -10.04 -13.55 0.45
CA ARG A 65 -10.26 -14.77 1.26
C ARG A 65 -9.71 -14.71 2.69
N ASP A 66 -8.84 -13.75 3.00
CA ASP A 66 -8.32 -13.56 4.36
C ASP A 66 -9.43 -13.06 5.31
N SER A 67 -9.40 -13.52 6.56
CA SER A 67 -10.42 -13.20 7.57
C SER A 67 -10.54 -11.70 7.84
N GLN A 68 -9.45 -10.93 7.73
CA GLN A 68 -9.51 -9.48 7.93
C GLN A 68 -10.24 -8.78 6.79
N VAL A 69 -10.07 -9.25 5.55
CA VAL A 69 -10.77 -8.67 4.41
C VAL A 69 -12.24 -9.08 4.42
N GLN A 70 -12.54 -10.34 4.74
CA GLN A 70 -13.93 -10.80 4.93
C GLN A 70 -14.67 -9.96 5.99
N ARG A 71 -14.00 -9.63 7.11
CA ARG A 71 -14.57 -8.73 8.13
C ARG A 71 -14.84 -7.32 7.60
N LEU A 72 -14.00 -6.78 6.73
CA LEU A 72 -14.26 -5.48 6.11
C LEU A 72 -15.45 -5.53 5.16
N LEU A 73 -15.59 -6.62 4.39
CA LEU A 73 -16.67 -6.82 3.43
C LEU A 73 -18.00 -7.22 4.09
N SER A 74 -18.01 -7.69 5.34
CA SER A 74 -19.25 -8.09 6.01
C SER A 74 -20.26 -6.95 6.22
N THR A 75 -19.83 -5.69 6.09
CA THR A 75 -20.66 -4.50 6.29
C THR A 75 -20.83 -3.64 5.03
N ARG A 76 -20.36 -4.11 3.87
CA ARG A 76 -20.35 -3.33 2.63
C ARG A 76 -20.44 -4.23 1.39
N GLU A 77 -21.04 -3.70 0.33
CA GLU A 77 -21.09 -4.40 -0.95
C GLU A 77 -19.68 -4.59 -1.54
N ASP A 78 -19.39 -5.77 -2.07
CA ASP A 78 -18.11 -6.05 -2.73
C ASP A 78 -18.10 -5.49 -4.15
N ILE A 79 -17.79 -4.20 -4.25
CA ILE A 79 -17.62 -3.46 -5.50
C ILE A 79 -16.16 -3.43 -5.98
N PHE A 80 -15.30 -4.32 -5.49
CA PHE A 80 -13.84 -4.26 -5.70
C PHE A 80 -13.32 -5.40 -6.61
N PRO A 81 -13.80 -5.56 -7.86
CA PRO A 81 -13.42 -6.69 -8.71
C PRO A 81 -11.91 -6.73 -8.99
N ASP A 82 -11.29 -5.55 -9.03
CA ASP A 82 -9.86 -5.36 -9.31
C ASP A 82 -8.96 -5.57 -8.08
N TYR A 83 -9.53 -5.87 -6.91
CA TYR A 83 -8.74 -6.18 -5.72
C TYR A 83 -8.32 -7.66 -5.70
N ILE A 84 -7.43 -8.00 -6.64
CA ILE A 84 -6.79 -9.31 -6.79
C ILE A 84 -5.27 -9.14 -6.91
N GLU A 85 -4.52 -10.20 -6.58
CA GLU A 85 -3.06 -10.18 -6.51
C GLU A 85 -2.43 -9.77 -7.84
N GLN A 86 -2.98 -10.26 -8.96
CA GLN A 86 -2.49 -9.97 -10.32
C GLN A 86 -2.61 -8.47 -10.67
N VAL A 87 -3.72 -7.83 -10.29
CA VAL A 87 -3.92 -6.40 -10.54
C VAL A 87 -3.05 -5.57 -9.60
N PHE A 88 -2.93 -5.99 -8.34
CA PHE A 88 -2.00 -5.39 -7.38
C PHE A 88 -0.56 -5.39 -7.94
N GLU A 89 -0.05 -6.54 -8.36
CA GLU A 89 1.29 -6.63 -8.95
C GLU A 89 1.40 -5.75 -10.21
N GLY A 90 0.42 -5.83 -11.11
CA GLY A 90 0.40 -5.02 -12.33
C GLY A 90 0.45 -3.51 -12.09
N GLU A 91 -0.27 -3.00 -11.10
CA GLU A 91 -0.26 -1.58 -10.75
C GLU A 91 1.04 -1.16 -10.05
N PHE A 92 1.59 -2.01 -9.18
CA PHE A 92 2.85 -1.71 -8.48
C PHE A 92 4.06 -1.80 -9.41
N LEU A 93 4.07 -2.72 -10.38
CA LEU A 93 5.13 -2.85 -11.37
C LEU A 93 5.29 -1.60 -12.25
N LYS A 94 4.31 -0.70 -12.32
CA LYS A 94 4.45 0.59 -13.03
C LYS A 94 5.47 1.51 -12.35
N TYR A 95 5.65 1.38 -11.03
CA TYR A 95 6.49 2.27 -10.22
C TYR A 95 7.65 1.53 -9.53
N PHE A 96 7.54 0.22 -9.36
CA PHE A 96 8.48 -0.61 -8.63
C PHE A 96 8.95 -1.81 -9.46
N THR A 97 10.06 -2.39 -9.04
CA THR A 97 10.52 -3.73 -9.43
C THR A 97 10.28 -4.65 -8.25
N ILE A 98 9.62 -5.80 -8.47
CA ILE A 98 9.47 -6.82 -7.44
C ILE A 98 10.78 -7.61 -7.36
N GLU A 99 11.50 -7.48 -6.25
CA GLU A 99 12.77 -8.18 -6.05
C GLU A 99 12.56 -9.57 -5.44
N SER A 100 11.55 -9.71 -4.57
CA SER A 100 11.19 -10.98 -3.93
C SER A 100 9.73 -10.97 -3.52
N SER A 101 9.11 -12.16 -3.53
CA SER A 101 7.80 -12.41 -2.93
C SER A 101 7.83 -13.70 -2.12
N VAL A 102 7.20 -13.68 -0.95
CA VAL A 102 7.12 -14.84 -0.06
C VAL A 102 5.71 -14.94 0.49
N ARG A 103 5.09 -16.11 0.34
CA ARG A 103 3.83 -16.42 1.01
C ARG A 103 4.08 -16.62 2.49
N ILE A 104 3.31 -15.96 3.34
CA ILE A 104 3.43 -16.07 4.79
C ILE A 104 2.89 -17.44 5.21
N ARG A 105 3.68 -18.17 6.04
CA ARG A 105 3.28 -19.49 6.55
C ARG A 105 1.95 -19.39 7.30
N ASP A 106 1.12 -20.41 7.13
CA ASP A 106 -0.19 -20.52 7.79
C ASP A 106 -1.13 -19.33 7.52
N SER A 107 -0.97 -18.70 6.34
CA SER A 107 -1.73 -17.53 5.93
C SER A 107 -1.97 -17.51 4.41
N GLU A 108 -2.96 -16.73 4.00
CA GLU A 108 -3.28 -16.45 2.61
C GLU A 108 -2.48 -15.27 2.04
N ARG A 109 -1.67 -14.61 2.88
CA ARG A 109 -0.98 -13.35 2.60
C ARG A 109 0.35 -13.55 1.90
N THR A 110 0.72 -12.56 1.09
CA THR A 110 2.01 -12.53 0.39
C THR A 110 2.77 -11.27 0.80
N LEU A 111 4.02 -11.42 1.22
CA LEU A 111 4.93 -10.34 1.51
C LEU A 111 5.84 -10.09 0.31
N TYR A 112 5.97 -8.83 -0.08
CA TYR A 112 6.80 -8.42 -1.20
C TYR A 112 7.92 -7.49 -0.75
N LEU A 113 9.09 -7.67 -1.33
CA LEU A 113 10.15 -6.67 -1.36
C LEU A 113 10.16 -6.03 -2.75
N MET A 114 10.04 -4.71 -2.79
CA MET A 114 9.91 -3.94 -4.01
C MET A 114 10.90 -2.76 -4.00
N GLN A 115 11.63 -2.58 -5.10
CA GLN A 115 12.55 -1.47 -5.29
C GLN A 115 11.95 -0.42 -6.22
N ARG A 116 11.99 0.86 -5.86
CA ARG A 116 11.44 1.93 -6.70
C ARG A 116 12.23 2.03 -8.01
N ARG A 117 11.52 2.07 -9.14
CA ARG A 117 12.12 2.34 -10.45
C ARG A 117 12.60 3.78 -10.48
N LYS A 118 13.81 4.00 -11.00
CA LYS A 118 14.29 5.36 -11.28
C LYS A 118 13.46 5.92 -12.43
N CYS A 119 12.93 7.13 -12.29
CA CYS A 119 12.40 7.86 -13.44
C CYS A 119 13.59 8.15 -14.37
N THR A 120 13.64 7.49 -15.52
CA THR A 120 14.46 7.91 -16.67
C THR A 120 13.80 9.05 -17.40
#